data_AF-A0A2D5AVI8-F1
#
_entry.id   AF-A0A2D5AVI8-F1
#
_cell.length_a   1.000
_cell.length_b   1.000
_cell.length_c   1.000
_cell.angle_alpha   90.00
_cell.angle_beta   90.00
_cell.angle_gamma   90.00
#
_symmetry.space_group_name_H-M   'P 1'
#
loop_
_entity.id
_entity.type
_entity.pdbx_description
1 polymer ?
#
loop_
_entity_poly.entity_id
_entity_poly.type
_entity_poly.pdbx_seq_one_letter_code
_entity_poly.pdbx_strand_id
1 'polypeptide(L)'
;MLAWLALLAVAQQLQEDPLDATRSAIAEGDLRRAVAQLQALPASAETENLWTNLYYRAGAPTLALEHLEAGLGHRPEHLELLHRGASVALWLGDAKLARLYVGRLAKAVEATELAATARPGWQAAVEDFEERAAALEEGLRTRGTALMRARVVALATMVLAFGVLVFVGRRSVP
;
A
#
# COMPACT_ATOMS: atom_id res chain seq x y z
N MET A 1 -8.90 -44.17 -31.01
CA MET A 1 -8.66 -42.74 -31.34
C MET A 1 -9.54 -41.80 -30.50
N LEU A 2 -10.86 -42.01 -30.42
CA LEU A 2 -11.77 -41.15 -29.64
C LEU A 2 -11.49 -41.11 -28.12
N ALA A 3 -11.10 -42.23 -27.50
CA ALA A 3 -10.75 -42.27 -26.08
C ALA A 3 -9.50 -41.45 -25.73
N TRP A 4 -8.54 -41.36 -26.66
CA TRP A 4 -7.31 -40.60 -26.45
C TRP A 4 -7.56 -39.08 -26.55
N LEU A 5 -8.44 -38.67 -27.47
CA LEU A 5 -8.88 -37.27 -27.58
C LEU A 5 -9.71 -36.82 -26.37
N ALA A 6 -10.53 -37.69 -25.80
CA ALA A 6 -11.27 -37.41 -24.57
C ALA A 6 -10.35 -37.26 -23.34
N LEU A 7 -9.32 -38.10 -23.23
CA LEU A 7 -8.31 -37.99 -22.17
C LEU A 7 -7.49 -36.70 -22.28
N LEU A 8 -7.18 -36.25 -23.49
CA LEU A 8 -6.45 -35.00 -23.72
C LEU A 8 -7.30 -33.75 -23.44
N ALA A 9 -8.59 -33.80 -23.79
CA ALA A 9 -9.53 -32.74 -23.44
C ALA A 9 -9.69 -32.61 -21.91
N VAL A 10 -9.83 -33.74 -21.20
CA VAL A 10 -9.90 -33.75 -19.72
C VAL A 10 -8.58 -33.29 -19.09
N ALA A 11 -7.43 -33.68 -19.66
CA ALA A 11 -6.12 -33.23 -19.17
C ALA A 11 -5.87 -31.72 -19.40
N GLN A 12 -6.37 -31.15 -20.51
CA GLN A 12 -6.36 -29.70 -20.73
C GLN A 12 -7.33 -28.97 -19.78
N GLN A 13 -8.45 -29.59 -19.45
CA GLN A 13 -9.47 -29.01 -18.56
C GLN A 13 -9.09 -29.08 -17.07
N LEU A 14 -8.07 -29.89 -16.73
CA LEU A 14 -7.46 -29.98 -15.41
C LEU A 14 -6.24 -29.06 -15.24
N GLN A 15 -5.84 -28.30 -16.26
CA GLN A 15 -4.85 -27.23 -16.05
C GLN A 15 -5.51 -26.12 -15.24
N GLU A 16 -5.13 -26.04 -13.95
CA GLU A 16 -5.45 -24.90 -13.10
C GLU A 16 -5.11 -23.60 -13.83
N ASP A 17 -6.00 -22.60 -13.75
CA ASP A 17 -5.72 -21.26 -14.26
C ASP A 17 -4.36 -20.81 -13.68
N PRO A 18 -3.39 -20.43 -14.52
CA PRO A 18 -2.07 -20.08 -14.02
C PRO A 18 -2.09 -18.89 -13.04
N LEU A 19 -3.10 -18.02 -13.09
CA LEU A 19 -3.32 -16.97 -12.09
C LEU A 19 -3.75 -17.57 -10.74
N ASP A 20 -4.62 -18.57 -10.75
CA ASP A 20 -5.08 -19.25 -9.53
C ASP A 20 -3.96 -20.07 -8.90
N ALA A 21 -3.20 -20.82 -9.71
CA ALA A 21 -2.02 -21.55 -9.25
C ALA A 21 -0.98 -20.61 -8.59
N THR A 22 -0.79 -19.42 -9.17
CA THR A 22 0.07 -18.38 -8.61
C THR A 22 -0.49 -17.81 -7.31
N ARG A 23 -1.81 -17.53 -7.24
CA ARG A 23 -2.46 -17.03 -6.04
C ARG A 23 -2.32 -18.03 -4.88
N SER A 24 -2.47 -19.32 -5.17
CA SER A 24 -2.26 -20.40 -4.19
C SER A 24 -0.82 -20.45 -3.71
N ALA A 25 0.18 -20.39 -4.60
CA ALA A 25 1.59 -20.34 -4.20
C ALA A 25 1.91 -19.13 -3.31
N ILE A 26 1.36 -17.95 -3.64
CA ILE A 26 1.47 -16.76 -2.78
C ILE A 26 0.82 -17.05 -1.43
N ALA A 27 -0.40 -17.58 -1.39
CA ALA A 27 -1.16 -17.87 -0.16
C ALA A 27 -0.37 -18.79 0.80
N GLU A 28 0.19 -19.88 0.26
CA GLU A 28 1.03 -20.86 0.95
C GLU A 28 2.37 -20.29 1.44
N GLY A 29 2.79 -19.12 0.92
CA GLY A 29 4.06 -18.51 1.24
C GLY A 29 5.24 -19.08 0.44
N ASP A 30 4.98 -19.89 -0.59
CA ASP A 30 6.00 -20.33 -1.55
C ASP A 30 6.29 -19.21 -2.57
N LEU A 31 6.99 -18.19 -2.08
CA LEU A 31 7.32 -17.00 -2.88
C LEU A 31 8.22 -17.34 -4.08
N ARG A 32 9.05 -18.38 -3.98
CA ARG A 32 9.93 -18.79 -5.08
C ARG A 32 9.10 -19.33 -6.24
N ARG A 33 8.14 -20.23 -5.96
CA ARG A 33 7.23 -20.76 -6.97
C ARG A 33 6.37 -19.64 -7.57
N ALA A 34 5.83 -18.76 -6.73
CA ALA A 34 5.00 -17.64 -7.18
C ALA A 34 5.76 -16.71 -8.14
N VAL A 35 7.02 -16.36 -7.85
CA VAL A 35 7.86 -15.55 -8.74
C VAL A 35 8.06 -16.23 -10.09
N ALA A 36 8.41 -17.53 -10.09
CA ALA A 36 8.64 -18.28 -11.33
C ALA A 36 7.38 -18.35 -12.22
N GLN A 37 6.20 -18.51 -11.59
CA GLN A 37 4.93 -18.51 -12.30
C GLN A 37 4.58 -17.12 -12.84
N LEU A 38 4.75 -16.06 -12.05
CA LEU A 38 4.47 -14.68 -12.48
C LEU A 38 5.36 -14.22 -13.64
N GLN A 39 6.63 -14.62 -13.66
CA GLN A 39 7.54 -14.28 -14.75
C GLN A 39 7.14 -14.88 -16.11
N ALA A 40 6.38 -15.97 -16.10
CA ALA A 40 5.88 -16.60 -17.31
C ALA A 40 4.55 -16.00 -17.81
N LEU A 41 3.90 -15.17 -16.99
CA LEU A 41 2.62 -14.56 -17.30
C LEU A 41 2.80 -13.22 -18.03
N PRO A 42 1.91 -12.87 -18.98
CA PRO A 42 1.93 -11.55 -19.60
C PRO A 42 1.54 -10.46 -18.58
N ALA A 43 2.07 -9.25 -18.79
CA ALA A 43 1.70 -8.09 -18.01
C ALA A 43 0.22 -7.74 -18.20
N SER A 44 -0.51 -7.63 -17.10
CA SER A 44 -1.93 -7.28 -17.05
C SER A 44 -2.24 -6.74 -15.65
N ALA A 45 -3.41 -6.12 -15.46
CA ALA A 45 -3.79 -5.66 -14.13
C ALA A 45 -3.86 -6.81 -13.10
N GLU A 46 -4.26 -8.02 -13.53
CA GLU A 46 -4.31 -9.23 -12.70
C GLU A 46 -2.91 -9.69 -12.29
N THR A 47 -1.97 -9.78 -13.25
CA THR A 47 -0.59 -10.18 -12.97
C THR A 47 0.09 -9.15 -12.07
N GLU A 48 -0.12 -7.86 -12.33
CA GLU A 48 0.42 -6.76 -11.51
C GLU A 48 -0.18 -6.74 -10.09
N ASN A 49 -1.46 -7.09 -9.93
CA ASN A 49 -2.08 -7.26 -8.60
C ASN A 49 -1.47 -8.43 -7.82
N LEU A 50 -1.10 -9.52 -8.51
CA LEU A 50 -0.38 -10.63 -7.87
C LEU A 50 1.07 -10.24 -7.50
N TRP A 51 1.79 -9.51 -8.35
CA TRP A 51 3.10 -8.93 -8.00
C TRP A 51 3.01 -8.01 -6.79
N THR A 52 2.01 -7.12 -6.77
CA THR A 52 1.72 -6.24 -5.63
C THR A 52 1.52 -7.05 -4.35
N ASN A 53 0.71 -8.10 -4.40
CA ASN A 53 0.47 -8.99 -3.25
C ASN A 53 1.74 -9.70 -2.78
N LEU A 54 2.55 -10.18 -3.72
CA LEU A 54 3.79 -10.88 -3.44
C LEU A 54 4.78 -9.97 -2.70
N TYR A 55 5.03 -8.77 -3.22
CA TYR A 55 5.94 -7.82 -2.58
C TYR A 55 5.39 -7.25 -1.27
N TYR A 56 4.07 -7.09 -1.18
CA TYR A 56 3.43 -6.71 0.08
C TYR A 56 3.73 -7.74 1.18
N ARG A 57 3.54 -9.03 0.88
CA ARG A 57 3.84 -10.12 1.81
C ARG A 57 5.34 -10.27 2.11
N ALA A 58 6.19 -9.92 1.15
CA ALA A 58 7.64 -10.01 1.29
C ALA A 58 8.25 -8.87 2.13
N GLY A 59 7.46 -7.92 2.64
CA GLY A 59 8.03 -6.81 3.42
C GLY A 59 8.56 -5.66 2.54
N ALA A 60 8.22 -5.62 1.24
CA ALA A 60 8.77 -4.69 0.27
C ALA A 60 7.69 -3.71 -0.26
N PRO A 61 7.27 -2.72 0.55
CA PRO A 61 6.14 -1.84 0.21
C PRO A 61 6.41 -0.96 -1.02
N THR A 62 7.65 -0.54 -1.25
CA THR A 62 8.01 0.29 -2.42
C THR A 62 7.85 -0.49 -3.72
N LEU A 63 8.34 -1.73 -3.78
CA LEU A 63 8.15 -2.61 -4.95
C LEU A 63 6.68 -2.97 -5.14
N ALA A 64 5.94 -3.17 -4.04
CA ALA A 64 4.50 -3.38 -4.12
C ALA A 64 3.78 -2.16 -4.74
N LEU A 65 4.22 -0.94 -4.40
CA LEU A 65 3.67 0.29 -4.97
C LEU A 65 3.98 0.42 -6.47
N GLU A 66 5.19 0.08 -6.91
CA GLU A 66 5.58 0.12 -8.33
C GLU A 66 4.67 -0.78 -9.19
N HIS A 67 4.50 -2.04 -8.78
CA HIS A 67 3.62 -2.98 -9.49
C HIS A 67 2.15 -2.57 -9.40
N LEU A 68 1.74 -1.98 -8.27
CA LEU A 68 0.39 -1.47 -8.13
C LEU A 68 0.11 -0.34 -9.13
N GLU A 69 1.05 0.59 -9.30
CA GLU A 69 0.93 1.69 -10.26
C GLU A 69 0.90 1.17 -11.70
N ALA A 70 1.74 0.18 -12.03
CA ALA A 70 1.71 -0.50 -13.31
C ALA A 70 0.34 -1.15 -13.58
N GLY A 71 -0.20 -1.88 -12.60
CA GLY A 71 -1.53 -2.50 -12.70
C GLY A 71 -2.67 -1.48 -12.88
N LEU A 72 -2.62 -0.36 -12.15
CA LEU A 72 -3.59 0.73 -12.32
C LEU A 72 -3.42 1.48 -13.64
N GLY A 73 -2.24 1.41 -14.27
CA GLY A 73 -2.02 1.88 -15.64
C GLY A 73 -2.80 1.06 -16.67
N HIS A 74 -3.00 -0.24 -16.41
CA HIS A 74 -3.84 -1.10 -17.24
C HIS A 74 -5.34 -0.92 -16.94
N ARG A 75 -5.73 -0.85 -15.66
CA ARG A 75 -7.11 -0.68 -15.22
C ARG A 75 -7.22 0.29 -14.03
N PRO A 76 -7.50 1.59 -14.27
CA PRO A 76 -7.49 2.63 -13.23
C PRO A 76 -8.52 2.44 -12.10
N GLU A 77 -9.63 1.77 -12.39
CA GLU A 77 -10.76 1.48 -11.50
C GLU A 77 -10.71 0.08 -10.86
N HIS A 78 -9.58 -0.64 -11.00
CA HIS A 78 -9.44 -1.99 -10.45
C HIS A 78 -9.51 -1.99 -8.91
N LEU A 79 -10.64 -2.46 -8.36
CA LEU A 79 -10.95 -2.38 -6.93
C LEU A 79 -9.88 -3.00 -6.02
N GLU A 80 -9.43 -4.22 -6.33
CA GLU A 80 -8.41 -4.88 -5.49
C GLU A 80 -7.07 -4.14 -5.46
N LEU A 81 -6.63 -3.60 -6.60
CA LEU A 81 -5.41 -2.79 -6.66
C LEU A 81 -5.57 -1.50 -5.85
N LEU A 82 -6.70 -0.79 -5.97
CA LEU A 82 -6.97 0.41 -5.19
C LEU A 82 -6.99 0.13 -3.68
N HIS A 83 -7.59 -0.98 -3.27
CA HIS A 83 -7.60 -1.46 -1.88
C HIS A 83 -6.19 -1.77 -1.37
N ARG A 84 -5.37 -2.48 -2.16
CA ARG A 84 -3.97 -2.70 -1.82
C ARG A 84 -3.19 -1.40 -1.76
N GLY A 85 -3.53 -0.41 -2.60
CA GLY A 85 -2.88 0.91 -2.60
C GLY A 85 -3.12 1.67 -1.31
N ALA A 86 -4.36 1.67 -0.83
CA ALA A 86 -4.68 2.22 0.49
C ALA A 86 -3.89 1.49 1.60
N SER A 87 -3.81 0.18 1.54
CA SER A 87 -3.07 -0.64 2.51
C SER A 87 -1.56 -0.35 2.51
N VAL A 88 -0.93 -0.33 1.33
CA VAL A 88 0.50 -0.02 1.13
C VAL A 88 0.82 1.38 1.60
N ALA A 89 -0.02 2.36 1.26
CA ALA A 89 0.18 3.75 1.66
C ALA A 89 0.09 3.94 3.19
N LEU A 90 -0.86 3.26 3.84
CA LEU A 90 -0.95 3.24 5.30
C LEU A 90 0.29 2.58 5.93
N TRP A 91 0.78 1.48 5.36
CA TRP A 91 2.00 0.82 5.83
C TRP A 91 3.24 1.72 5.68
N LEU A 92 3.34 2.48 4.59
CA LEU A 92 4.40 3.47 4.38
C LEU A 92 4.26 4.69 5.30
N GLY A 93 3.14 4.84 6.01
CA GLY A 93 2.87 6.02 6.83
C GLY A 93 2.61 7.30 6.02
N ASP A 94 2.27 7.16 4.75
CA ASP A 94 1.94 8.29 3.87
C ASP A 94 0.42 8.55 3.87
N ALA A 95 0.00 9.47 4.75
CA ALA A 95 -1.41 9.83 4.89
C ALA A 95 -2.01 10.45 3.61
N LYS A 96 -1.20 11.17 2.81
CA LYS A 96 -1.68 11.80 1.58
C LYS A 96 -1.94 10.75 0.52
N LEU A 97 -1.00 9.83 0.34
CA LEU A 97 -1.13 8.71 -0.59
C LEU A 97 -2.27 7.78 -0.17
N ALA A 98 -2.44 7.53 1.14
CA ALA A 98 -3.55 6.73 1.64
C ALA A 98 -4.89 7.35 1.25
N ARG A 99 -5.09 8.66 1.51
CA ARG A 99 -6.32 9.36 1.10
C ARG A 99 -6.55 9.34 -0.41
N LEU A 100 -5.49 9.47 -1.20
CA LEU A 100 -5.60 9.40 -2.66
C LEU A 100 -6.19 8.05 -3.10
N TYR A 101 -5.64 6.94 -2.62
CA TYR A 101 -6.14 5.61 -3.00
C TYR A 101 -7.52 5.32 -2.42
N VAL A 102 -7.80 5.74 -1.20
CA VAL A 102 -9.13 5.57 -0.57
C VAL A 102 -10.20 6.33 -1.34
N GLY A 103 -9.95 7.60 -1.69
CA GLY A 103 -10.89 8.38 -2.50
C GLY A 103 -11.08 7.81 -3.91
N ARG A 104 -10.04 7.22 -4.51
CA ARG A 104 -10.19 6.48 -5.78
C ARG A 104 -10.99 5.19 -5.61
N LEU A 105 -10.75 4.44 -4.53
CA LEU A 105 -11.49 3.21 -4.21
C LEU A 105 -12.97 3.51 -4.02
N ALA A 106 -13.32 4.53 -3.22
CA ALA A 106 -14.69 4.96 -3.00
C ALA A 106 -15.43 5.23 -4.33
N LYS A 107 -14.82 6.03 -5.21
CA LYS A 107 -15.37 6.30 -6.55
C LYS A 107 -15.52 5.05 -7.40
N ALA A 108 -14.53 4.16 -7.37
CA ALA A 108 -14.59 2.91 -8.15
C ALA A 108 -15.69 1.98 -7.62
N VAL A 109 -15.90 1.90 -6.31
CA VAL A 109 -16.98 1.11 -5.68
C VAL A 109 -18.35 1.64 -6.07
N GLU A 110 -18.51 2.97 -6.18
CA GLU A 110 -19.76 3.58 -6.65
C GLU A 110 -20.02 3.31 -8.13
N ALA A 111 -18.99 3.44 -8.97
CA ALA A 111 -19.08 3.32 -10.42
C ALA A 111 -19.18 1.88 -10.92
N THR A 112 -18.64 0.90 -10.17
CA THR A 112 -18.63 -0.51 -10.58
C THR A 112 -19.96 -1.17 -10.30
N GLU A 113 -20.47 -1.92 -11.28
CA GLU A 113 -21.59 -2.84 -11.06
C GLU A 113 -21.12 -4.00 -10.18
N LEU A 114 -21.51 -3.95 -8.92
CA LEU A 114 -21.19 -4.95 -7.92
C LEU A 114 -22.44 -5.76 -7.59
N ALA A 115 -22.24 -7.04 -7.28
CA ALA A 115 -23.29 -7.83 -6.67
C ALA A 115 -23.80 -7.14 -5.39
N ALA A 116 -25.11 -7.18 -5.16
CA ALA A 116 -25.74 -6.52 -4.01
C ALA A 116 -25.12 -6.98 -2.66
N THR A 117 -24.62 -8.21 -2.61
CA THR A 117 -23.95 -8.78 -1.43
C THR A 117 -22.50 -8.31 -1.26
N ALA A 118 -21.82 -7.88 -2.32
CA ALA A 118 -20.43 -7.45 -2.28
C ALA A 118 -20.26 -5.97 -1.92
N ARG A 119 -21.22 -5.12 -2.36
CA ARG A 119 -21.14 -3.66 -2.17
C ARG A 119 -20.96 -3.23 -0.70
N PRO A 120 -21.71 -3.76 0.28
CA PRO A 120 -21.53 -3.38 1.69
C PRO A 120 -20.12 -3.67 2.22
N GLY A 121 -19.51 -4.79 1.80
CA GLY A 121 -18.16 -5.14 2.22
C GLY A 121 -17.11 -4.16 1.69
N TRP A 122 -17.25 -3.71 0.44
CA TRP A 122 -16.38 -2.70 -0.14
C TRP A 122 -16.57 -1.31 0.49
N GLN A 123 -17.80 -0.94 0.83
CA GLN A 123 -18.09 0.32 1.53
C GLN A 123 -17.47 0.32 2.93
N ALA A 124 -17.61 -0.76 3.69
CA ALA A 124 -16.98 -0.90 5.00
C ALA A 124 -15.44 -0.81 4.93
N ALA A 125 -14.83 -1.40 3.88
CA ALA A 125 -13.39 -1.28 3.67
C ALA A 125 -12.95 0.16 3.37
N VAL A 126 -13.74 0.90 2.58
CA VAL A 126 -13.49 2.35 2.34
C VAL A 126 -13.54 3.12 3.66
N GLU A 127 -14.59 2.92 4.46
CA GLU A 127 -14.75 3.58 5.76
C GLU A 127 -13.58 3.27 6.73
N ASP A 128 -13.16 2.01 6.84
CA ASP A 128 -11.98 1.63 7.67
C ASP A 128 -10.72 2.38 7.23
N PHE A 129 -10.45 2.42 5.92
CA PHE A 129 -9.28 3.11 5.43
C PHE A 129 -9.36 4.63 5.58
N GLU A 130 -10.54 5.23 5.46
CA GLU A 130 -10.74 6.66 5.72
C GLU A 130 -10.42 7.00 7.17
N GLU A 131 -10.92 6.22 8.12
CA GLU A 131 -10.65 6.39 9.55
C GLU A 131 -9.14 6.28 9.83
N ARG A 132 -8.50 5.22 9.33
CA ARG A 132 -7.07 4.97 9.54
C ARG A 132 -6.19 6.04 8.89
N ALA A 133 -6.55 6.51 7.70
CA ALA A 133 -5.83 7.61 7.04
C ALA A 133 -5.97 8.92 7.82
N ALA A 134 -7.17 9.21 8.37
CA ALA A 134 -7.40 10.38 9.21
C ALA A 134 -6.60 10.30 10.54
N ALA A 135 -6.60 9.14 11.20
CA ALA A 135 -5.83 8.91 12.41
C ALA A 135 -4.32 9.05 12.18
N LEU A 136 -3.82 8.53 11.04
CA LEU A 136 -2.43 8.70 10.62
C LEU A 136 -2.07 10.17 10.41
N GLU A 137 -2.92 10.94 9.72
CA GLU A 137 -2.69 12.37 9.51
C GLU A 137 -2.65 13.15 10.84
N GLU A 138 -3.59 12.90 11.75
CA GLU A 138 -3.62 13.53 13.07
C GLU A 138 -2.37 13.15 13.87
N GLY A 139 -1.95 11.88 13.82
CA GLY A 139 -0.72 11.41 14.44
C GLY A 139 0.55 12.07 13.87
N LEU A 140 0.57 12.41 12.58
CA LEU A 140 1.68 13.15 11.97
C LEU A 140 1.64 14.63 12.37
N ARG A 141 0.45 15.24 12.43
CA ARG A 141 0.24 16.64 12.85
C ARG A 141 0.68 16.87 14.29
N THR A 142 0.23 16.02 15.21
CA THR A 142 0.60 16.09 16.63
C THR A 142 2.11 15.90 16.83
N ARG A 143 2.73 14.90 16.19
CA ARG A 143 4.20 14.72 16.24
C ARG A 143 4.96 15.91 15.65
N GLY A 144 4.49 16.46 14.52
CA GLY A 144 5.08 17.64 13.90
C GLY A 144 5.06 18.87 14.82
N THR A 145 3.92 19.13 15.47
CA THR A 145 3.81 20.24 16.43
C THR A 145 4.67 20.03 17.68
N ALA A 146 4.75 18.81 18.21
CA ALA A 146 5.61 18.49 19.35
C ALA A 146 7.10 18.73 19.02
N LEU A 147 7.56 18.28 17.85
CA LEU A 147 8.92 18.52 17.37
C LEU A 147 9.21 20.02 17.18
N MET A 148 8.26 20.77 16.63
CA MET A 148 8.40 22.22 16.48
C MET A 148 8.53 22.92 17.84
N ARG A 149 7.69 22.56 18.82
CA ARG A 149 7.78 23.08 20.20
C ARG A 149 9.13 22.76 20.84
N ALA A 150 9.60 21.52 20.73
CA ALA A 150 10.91 21.12 21.25
C ALA A 150 12.06 21.94 20.64
N ARG A 151 12.01 22.19 19.32
CA ARG A 151 13.00 23.03 18.63
C ARG A 151 12.97 24.49 19.11
N VAL A 152 11.78 25.06 19.27
CA VAL A 152 11.62 26.44 19.79
C VAL A 152 12.18 26.57 21.20
N VAL A 153 11.90 25.60 22.08
CA VAL A 153 12.44 25.59 23.45
C VAL A 153 13.97 25.45 23.43
N ALA A 154 14.51 24.54 22.61
CA ALA A 154 15.96 24.37 22.49
C ALA A 154 16.66 25.67 22.01
N LEU A 155 16.11 26.33 20.99
CA LEU A 155 16.61 27.62 20.50
C LEU A 155 16.55 28.71 21.58
N ALA A 156 15.44 28.82 22.30
CA ALA A 156 15.29 29.80 23.39
C ALA A 156 16.33 29.58 24.50
N THR A 157 16.55 28.32 24.90
CA THR A 157 17.57 27.95 25.89
C THR A 157 18.99 28.27 25.40
N MET A 158 19.31 28.00 24.13
CA MET A 158 20.61 28.37 23.55
C MET A 158 20.83 29.89 23.55
N VAL A 159 19.83 30.67 23.16
CA VAL A 159 19.90 32.14 23.18
C VAL A 159 20.11 32.66 24.59
N LEU A 160 19.40 32.09 25.57
CA LEU A 160 19.54 32.48 26.97
C LEU A 160 20.92 32.13 27.54
N ALA A 161 21.42 30.93 27.28
CA ALA A 161 22.76 30.51 27.67
C ALA A 161 23.86 31.39 27.04
N PHE A 162 23.71 31.74 25.76
CA PHE A 162 24.62 32.65 25.07
C PHE A 162 24.56 34.07 25.65
N GLY A 163 23.37 34.58 25.96
CA GLY A 163 23.19 35.87 26.61
C GLY A 163 23.88 35.94 27.98
N VAL A 164 23.76 34.87 28.79
CA VAL A 164 24.45 34.74 30.08
C VAL A 164 25.96 34.74 29.88
N LEU A 165 26.50 33.98 28.93
CA LEU A 165 27.92 33.94 28.60
C LEU A 165 28.47 35.32 28.20
N VAL A 166 27.80 36.02 27.29
CA VAL A 166 28.20 37.36 26.84
C VAL A 166 28.15 38.37 27.99
N PHE A 167 27.11 38.31 28.83
CA PHE A 167 26.96 39.21 29.97
C PHE A 167 28.05 38.99 31.03
N VAL A 168 28.34 37.73 31.37
CA VAL A 168 29.41 37.37 32.31
C VAL A 168 30.78 37.78 31.76
N GLY A 169 31.04 37.51 30.47
CA GLY A 169 32.28 37.89 29.80
C GLY A 169 32.52 39.40 29.75
N ARG A 170 31.47 40.22 29.59
CA ARG A 170 31.59 41.69 29.63
C ARG A 170 31.94 42.25 31.00
N ARG A 171 31.56 41.58 32.09
CA ARG A 171 31.88 42.03 33.46
C ARG A 171 33.28 41.67 33.93
N SER A 172 33.97 40.78 33.22
CA SER A 172 35.29 40.26 33.60
C SER A 172 36.46 40.96 32.90
N VAL A 173 36.21 42.04 32.15
CA VAL A 173 37.26 42.91 31.61
C VAL A 173 37.40 44.13 32.55
N PRO A 174 38.42 44.16 33.42
CA PRO A 174 38.73 45.32 34.27
C PRO A 174 39.30 46.51 33.49
#